data_AF-W1Q832-F1
#
_entry.id   AF-W1Q832-F1
#
_cell.length_a   1.000
_cell.length_b   1.000
_cell.length_c   1.000
_cell.angle_alpha   90.00
_cell.angle_beta   90.00
_cell.angle_gamma   90.00
#
_symmetry.space_group_name_H-M   'P 1'
#
loop_
_entity.id
_entity.type
_entity.pdbx_description
1 polymer ?
#
loop_
_entity_poly.entity_id
_entity_poly.type
_entity_poly.pdbx_seq_one_letter_code
_entity_poly.pdbx_strand_id
1 'polypeptide(L)'
;MSLDETTLRTKEAVHKILEAKLNGTKSSKEKSPTFVKYTPTSVFDEGENKQRIIKIKDKELDPTLPSNLRIRKTPQGSDEAPVPVMHEETTVKLTKEDQRKWYIPPAVSNWKNTKGFTIDIDKRLAAVGETHSTEMSDKFGDLSDALKDASEQAKKELKLRAKLKNQLEQQKVLENQEKLRAVAQEARASKRSKWADDEPEEVSKIASRREQARAERRRRAELELRRSKMGTETKVKVLASEDGREISERVALGVASRQQEANNPQNLYDARLYLKGAASNVRHSDDQLYDRPLFEAQDAINDIYRARSGAEFQGDLDRPALGHQKGQSTTGPIEFERDVSGQHTEDEHGLKKRRVE
;
A
#
# COMPACT_ATOMS: atom_id res chain seq x y z
N MET A 1 -65.03 57.14 -18.37
CA MET A 1 -64.05 57.17 -19.46
C MET A 1 -64.28 55.95 -20.31
N SER A 2 -64.55 56.14 -21.60
CA SER A 2 -64.72 55.02 -22.52
C SER A 2 -63.36 54.36 -22.84
N LEU A 3 -63.38 53.12 -23.31
CA LEU A 3 -62.18 52.44 -23.80
C LEU A 3 -61.50 53.29 -24.89
N ASP A 4 -62.29 53.92 -25.76
CA ASP A 4 -61.80 54.74 -26.88
C ASP A 4 -61.09 56.02 -26.41
N GLU A 5 -61.61 56.69 -25.38
CA GLU A 5 -60.95 57.87 -24.79
C GLU A 5 -59.60 57.52 -24.14
N THR A 6 -59.55 56.39 -23.42
CA THR A 6 -58.31 55.96 -22.74
C THR A 6 -57.26 55.49 -23.74
N THR A 7 -57.67 54.79 -24.80
CA THR A 7 -56.77 54.35 -25.87
C THR A 7 -56.21 55.54 -26.67
N LEU A 8 -57.03 56.54 -27.01
CA LEU A 8 -56.56 57.75 -27.68
C LEU A 8 -55.58 58.53 -26.79
N ARG A 9 -55.92 58.76 -25.52
CA ARG A 9 -55.07 59.50 -24.58
C ARG A 9 -53.72 58.81 -24.34
N THR A 10 -53.72 57.48 -24.19
CA THR A 10 -52.48 56.70 -24.01
C THR A 10 -51.66 56.66 -25.29
N LYS A 11 -52.30 56.48 -26.46
CA LYS A 11 -51.64 56.52 -27.77
C LYS A 11 -50.94 57.86 -27.99
N GLU A 12 -51.62 58.97 -27.74
CA GLU A 12 -51.02 60.31 -27.87
C GLU A 12 -49.84 60.53 -26.91
N ALA A 13 -49.97 60.07 -25.65
CA ALA A 13 -48.90 60.18 -24.67
C ALA A 13 -47.66 59.37 -25.07
N VAL A 14 -47.86 58.12 -25.50
CA VAL A 14 -46.78 57.25 -26.00
C VAL A 14 -46.15 57.84 -27.25
N HIS A 15 -46.96 58.38 -28.17
CA HIS A 15 -46.45 59.01 -29.40
C HIS A 15 -45.52 60.18 -29.08
N LYS A 16 -45.88 61.05 -28.11
CA LYS A 16 -45.01 62.15 -27.67
C LYS A 16 -43.68 61.67 -27.09
N ILE A 17 -43.70 60.58 -26.32
CA ILE A 17 -42.47 59.98 -25.78
C ILE A 17 -41.60 59.39 -26.90
N LEU A 18 -42.22 58.71 -27.87
CA LEU A 18 -41.54 58.14 -29.03
C LEU A 18 -40.91 59.24 -29.90
N GLU A 19 -41.66 60.30 -30.21
CA GLU A 19 -41.15 61.46 -30.96
C GLU A 19 -39.97 62.13 -30.24
N ALA A 20 -40.05 62.32 -28.92
CA ALA A 20 -38.96 62.88 -28.14
C ALA A 20 -37.70 62.00 -28.17
N LYS A 21 -37.86 60.67 -28.06
CA LYS A 21 -36.75 59.71 -28.09
C LYS A 21 -36.13 59.58 -29.48
N LEU A 22 -36.93 59.63 -30.55
CA LEU A 22 -36.47 59.56 -31.94
C LEU A 22 -35.81 60.87 -32.40
N ASN A 23 -36.30 62.02 -31.92
CA ASN A 23 -35.78 63.33 -32.30
C ASN A 23 -34.60 63.81 -31.43
N GLY A 24 -34.30 63.13 -30.31
CA GLY A 24 -33.13 63.44 -29.48
C GLY A 24 -31.77 63.33 -30.18
N THR A 25 -31.73 62.72 -31.37
CA THR A 25 -30.54 62.59 -32.23
C THR A 25 -30.54 63.51 -33.45
N LYS A 26 -31.61 64.28 -33.69
CA LYS A 26 -31.72 65.19 -34.84
C LYS A 26 -31.54 66.64 -34.39
N SER A 27 -30.75 67.41 -35.13
CA SER A 27 -30.61 68.86 -34.94
C SER A 27 -32.00 69.52 -34.95
N SER A 28 -32.32 70.29 -33.91
CA SER A 28 -33.66 70.87 -33.76
C SER A 28 -33.99 71.81 -34.92
N LYS A 29 -35.23 71.73 -35.43
CA LYS A 29 -35.78 72.78 -36.29
C LYS A 29 -36.09 74.00 -35.43
N GLU A 30 -35.79 75.18 -35.94
CA GLU A 30 -36.07 76.44 -35.25
C GLU A 30 -37.55 76.55 -34.87
N LYS A 31 -37.83 76.76 -33.59
CA LYS A 31 -39.17 77.09 -33.11
C LYS A 31 -39.38 78.60 -33.17
N SER A 32 -40.58 79.01 -33.56
CA SER A 32 -40.98 80.42 -33.52
C SER A 32 -40.94 80.96 -32.08
N PRO A 33 -40.50 82.21 -31.87
CA PRO A 33 -40.39 82.77 -30.53
C PRO A 33 -41.77 82.90 -29.87
N THR A 34 -41.85 82.55 -28.59
CA THR A 34 -43.08 82.65 -27.79
C THR A 34 -42.99 83.81 -26.81
N PHE A 35 -44.11 84.48 -26.55
CA PHE A 35 -44.20 85.59 -25.61
C PHE A 35 -44.99 85.15 -24.39
N VAL A 36 -44.36 85.19 -23.22
CA VAL A 36 -44.96 84.81 -21.95
C VAL A 36 -45.04 86.04 -21.05
N LYS A 37 -46.22 86.28 -20.48
CA LYS A 37 -46.46 87.35 -19.53
C LYS A 37 -46.11 86.85 -18.12
N TYR A 38 -45.14 87.48 -17.48
CA TYR A 38 -44.62 87.11 -16.17
C TYR A 38 -44.89 88.21 -15.13
N THR A 39 -45.45 87.80 -14.00
CA THR A 39 -45.62 88.63 -12.80
C THR A 39 -44.62 88.18 -11.74
N PRO A 40 -43.57 88.97 -11.43
CA PRO A 40 -42.62 88.61 -10.38
C PRO A 40 -43.30 88.60 -9.01
N THR A 41 -42.93 87.64 -8.17
CA THR A 41 -43.47 87.47 -6.80
C THR A 41 -42.55 88.02 -5.71
N SER A 42 -41.34 88.49 -6.06
CA SER A 42 -40.34 88.97 -5.11
C SER A 42 -40.46 90.48 -4.85
N VAL A 43 -40.40 90.84 -3.56
CA VAL A 43 -40.53 92.22 -3.02
C VAL A 43 -39.31 93.13 -3.30
N PHE A 44 -38.21 92.58 -3.83
CA PHE A 44 -36.92 93.28 -3.98
C PHE A 44 -36.73 94.06 -5.30
N ASP A 45 -37.72 94.05 -6.20
CA ASP A 45 -37.64 94.78 -7.46
C ASP A 45 -38.37 96.13 -7.29
N GLU A 46 -37.63 97.24 -7.14
CA GLU A 46 -38.14 98.60 -6.86
C GLU A 46 -38.97 99.24 -8.01
N GLY A 47 -39.45 98.43 -8.96
CA GLY A 47 -40.38 98.88 -9.99
C GLY A 47 -41.80 98.42 -9.68
N GLU A 48 -42.70 99.38 -9.41
CA GLU A 48 -44.14 99.19 -9.26
C GLU A 48 -44.67 98.04 -10.14
N ASN A 49 -45.32 97.02 -9.55
CA ASN A 49 -46.22 95.97 -10.11
C ASN A 49 -46.39 95.85 -11.64
N LYS A 50 -45.30 95.91 -12.41
CA LYS A 50 -45.33 95.95 -13.87
C LYS A 50 -45.09 94.54 -14.38
N GLN A 51 -46.11 93.99 -15.02
CA GLN A 51 -46.07 92.70 -15.68
C GLN A 51 -45.00 92.74 -16.78
N ARG A 52 -44.07 91.79 -16.77
CA ARG A 52 -42.98 91.70 -17.76
C ARG A 52 -43.43 90.76 -18.88
N ILE A 53 -43.23 91.15 -20.14
CA ILE A 53 -43.44 90.24 -21.28
C ILE A 53 -42.07 89.69 -21.66
N ILE A 54 -41.88 88.38 -21.49
CA ILE A 54 -40.63 87.69 -21.78
C ILE A 54 -40.77 86.99 -23.13
N LYS A 55 -39.85 87.28 -24.05
CA LYS A 55 -39.71 86.56 -25.31
C LYS A 55 -38.79 85.37 -25.11
N ILE A 56 -39.32 84.16 -25.22
CA ILE A 56 -38.56 82.92 -25.13
C ILE A 56 -38.22 82.47 -26.56
N LYS A 57 -36.92 82.30 -26.85
CA LYS A 57 -36.42 81.76 -28.11
C LYS A 57 -35.42 80.65 -27.78
N ASP A 58 -35.55 79.50 -28.45
CA ASP A 58 -34.55 78.42 -28.35
C ASP A 58 -33.22 78.93 -28.95
N LYS A 59 -32.12 78.76 -28.22
CA LYS A 59 -30.78 79.12 -28.70
C LYS A 59 -30.36 78.13 -29.79
N GLU A 60 -29.90 78.64 -30.92
CA GLU A 60 -29.34 77.81 -31.99
C GLU A 60 -28.06 77.12 -31.48
N LEU A 61 -27.97 75.80 -31.72
CA LEU A 61 -26.85 74.98 -31.26
C LEU A 61 -25.98 74.59 -32.46
N ASP A 62 -24.67 74.69 -32.29
CA ASP A 62 -23.70 74.27 -33.31
C ASP A 62 -23.78 72.73 -33.49
N PRO A 63 -24.00 72.24 -34.72
CA PRO A 63 -24.11 70.80 -34.98
C PRO A 63 -22.79 70.03 -34.80
N THR A 64 -21.65 70.72 -34.74
CA THR A 64 -20.32 70.11 -34.61
C THR A 64 -19.82 70.03 -33.16
N LEU A 65 -20.51 70.67 -32.22
CA LEU A 65 -20.13 70.63 -30.81
C LEU A 65 -20.47 69.26 -30.20
N PRO A 66 -19.52 68.62 -29.48
CA PRO A 66 -19.80 67.39 -28.75
C PRO A 66 -20.71 67.66 -27.54
N SER A 67 -21.36 66.61 -27.02
CA SER A 67 -22.19 66.69 -25.82
C SER A 67 -21.39 67.16 -24.60
N ASN A 68 -21.83 68.22 -23.94
CA ASN A 68 -21.18 68.79 -22.75
C ASN A 68 -21.57 68.05 -21.43
N LEU A 69 -22.45 67.05 -21.49
CA LEU A 69 -23.02 66.43 -20.29
C LEU A 69 -22.29 65.13 -19.91
N ARG A 70 -21.71 65.09 -18.72
CA ARG A 70 -21.18 63.85 -18.12
C ARG A 70 -22.28 63.11 -17.36
N ILE A 71 -22.80 62.02 -17.94
CA ILE A 71 -23.83 61.19 -17.32
C ILE A 71 -23.24 60.42 -16.11
N ARG A 72 -23.87 60.56 -14.94
CA ARG A 72 -23.53 59.80 -13.71
C ARG A 72 -24.68 58.87 -13.34
N LYS A 73 -24.35 57.66 -12.84
CA LYS A 73 -25.34 56.72 -12.30
C LYS A 73 -25.56 57.00 -10.82
N THR A 74 -26.82 57.18 -10.43
CA THR A 74 -27.23 57.26 -9.03
C THR A 74 -27.68 55.88 -8.52
N PRO A 75 -27.58 55.60 -7.22
CA PRO A 75 -28.20 54.41 -6.64
C PRO A 75 -29.71 54.42 -6.89
N GLN A 76 -30.33 53.24 -6.85
CA GLN A 76 -31.77 53.11 -6.98
C GLN A 76 -32.46 53.95 -5.89
N GLY A 77 -33.46 54.73 -6.32
CA GLY A 77 -34.23 55.59 -5.41
C GLY A 77 -35.00 54.77 -4.37
N SER A 78 -35.60 55.45 -3.40
CA SER A 78 -36.49 54.81 -2.43
C SER A 78 -37.63 54.10 -3.16
N ASP A 79 -37.86 52.84 -2.81
CA ASP A 79 -39.04 52.13 -3.30
C ASP A 79 -40.32 52.85 -2.86
N GLU A 80 -41.36 52.78 -3.69
CA GLU A 80 -42.69 53.23 -3.31
C GLU A 80 -43.14 52.50 -2.05
N ALA A 81 -44.02 53.13 -1.26
CA ALA A 81 -44.51 52.52 -0.02
C ALA A 81 -45.04 51.11 -0.31
N PRO A 82 -44.64 50.09 0.47
CA PRO A 82 -44.97 48.71 0.16
C PRO A 82 -46.49 48.53 0.12
N VAL A 83 -46.98 47.95 -0.97
CA VAL A 83 -48.40 47.65 -1.15
C VAL A 83 -48.83 46.64 -0.07
N PRO A 84 -50.00 46.83 0.58
CA PRO A 84 -50.46 45.90 1.60
C PRO A 84 -50.69 44.51 1.02
N VAL A 85 -50.07 43.49 1.62
CA VAL A 85 -50.28 42.08 1.28
C VAL A 85 -51.52 41.58 2.02
N MET A 86 -52.61 41.36 1.29
CA MET A 86 -53.86 40.81 1.84
C MET A 86 -53.75 39.28 1.99
N HIS A 87 -53.12 38.83 3.06
CA HIS A 87 -53.13 37.42 3.45
C HIS A 87 -54.55 36.98 3.86
N GLU A 88 -54.90 35.73 3.56
CA GLU A 88 -56.15 35.14 4.05
C GLU A 88 -56.09 35.01 5.58
N GLU A 89 -57.15 35.41 6.29
CA GLU A 89 -57.26 35.35 7.75
C GLU A 89 -57.22 33.89 8.28
N THR A 90 -57.40 32.91 7.39
CA THR A 90 -57.52 31.47 7.63
C THR A 90 -56.20 30.70 7.72
N THR A 91 -55.04 31.37 7.83
CA THR A 91 -53.78 30.64 8.05
C THR A 91 -53.83 29.91 9.39
N VAL A 92 -53.93 28.59 9.35
CA VAL A 92 -53.96 27.72 10.53
C VAL A 92 -52.67 27.95 11.32
N LYS A 93 -52.79 28.28 12.61
CA LYS A 93 -51.63 28.43 13.49
C LYS A 93 -50.86 27.11 13.51
N LEU A 94 -49.57 27.18 13.18
CA LEU A 94 -48.70 26.00 13.15
C LEU A 94 -48.71 25.33 14.52
N THR A 95 -49.04 24.04 14.55
CA THR A 95 -48.98 23.27 15.79
C THR A 95 -47.51 23.05 16.18
N LYS A 96 -47.23 22.89 17.49
CA LYS A 96 -45.87 22.57 17.95
C LYS A 96 -45.36 21.24 17.38
N GLU A 97 -46.28 20.32 17.09
CA GLU A 97 -45.96 19.03 16.49
C GLU A 97 -45.50 19.20 15.04
N ASP A 98 -46.21 20.01 14.26
CA ASP A 98 -45.82 20.26 12.88
C ASP A 98 -44.50 21.03 12.82
N GLN A 99 -44.28 21.99 13.72
CA GLN A 99 -43.00 22.67 13.81
C GLN A 99 -41.84 21.71 14.12
N ARG A 100 -42.06 20.68 14.96
CA ARG A 100 -41.05 19.65 15.25
C ARG A 100 -40.83 18.71 14.08
N LYS A 101 -41.88 18.31 13.36
CA LYS A 101 -41.74 17.46 12.15
C LYS A 101 -40.89 18.14 11.08
N TRP A 102 -41.01 19.46 10.98
CA TRP A 102 -40.23 20.28 10.05
C TRP A 102 -38.89 20.76 10.62
N TYR A 103 -38.47 20.27 11.80
CA TYR A 103 -37.14 20.56 12.33
C TYR A 103 -36.09 19.77 11.53
N ILE A 104 -35.25 20.49 10.80
CA ILE A 104 -34.14 19.91 10.04
C ILE A 104 -32.92 19.85 10.97
N PRO A 105 -32.36 18.65 11.26
CA PRO A 105 -31.15 18.53 12.06
C PRO A 105 -29.94 19.24 11.42
N PRO A 106 -28.99 19.75 12.22
CA PRO A 106 -27.79 20.38 11.68
C PRO A 106 -26.95 19.37 10.90
N ALA A 107 -26.42 19.80 9.75
CA ALA A 107 -25.54 18.99 8.93
C ALA A 107 -24.14 18.90 9.57
N VAL A 108 -23.81 17.75 10.14
CA VAL A 108 -22.46 17.42 10.59
C VAL A 108 -21.79 16.58 9.51
N SER A 109 -20.70 17.10 8.94
CA SER A 109 -19.96 16.39 7.89
C SER A 109 -18.69 15.74 8.41
N ASN A 110 -18.31 14.60 7.82
CA ASN A 110 -17.05 13.92 8.11
C ASN A 110 -15.84 14.57 7.45
N TRP A 111 -16.04 15.46 6.46
CA TRP A 111 -14.96 16.07 5.68
C TRP A 111 -14.67 17.53 5.99
N LYS A 112 -15.70 18.33 6.31
CA LYS A 112 -15.59 19.79 6.40
C LYS A 112 -16.10 20.31 7.72
N ASN A 113 -15.27 21.12 8.35
CA ASN A 113 -15.58 21.87 9.56
C ASN A 113 -14.98 23.28 9.44
N THR A 114 -15.58 24.12 8.60
CA THR A 114 -15.01 25.44 8.23
C THR A 114 -14.90 26.39 9.41
N LYS A 115 -15.85 26.30 10.35
CA LYS A 115 -15.89 27.11 11.57
C LYS A 115 -15.17 26.46 12.75
N GLY A 116 -14.60 25.26 12.57
CA GLY A 116 -13.83 24.58 13.61
C GLY A 116 -14.63 24.19 14.86
N PHE A 117 -15.93 23.87 14.72
CA PHE A 117 -16.74 23.45 15.86
C PHE A 117 -16.19 22.16 16.49
N THR A 118 -16.11 22.12 17.82
CA THR A 118 -15.85 20.90 18.59
C THR A 118 -17.14 20.08 18.60
N ILE A 119 -17.13 18.96 17.89
CA ILE A 119 -18.30 18.10 17.70
C ILE A 119 -17.95 16.72 18.26
N ASP A 120 -18.82 16.20 19.13
CA ASP A 120 -18.68 14.88 19.75
C ASP A 120 -18.61 13.77 18.71
N ILE A 121 -17.94 12.67 19.09
CA ILE A 121 -17.69 11.52 18.21
C ILE A 121 -19.02 10.91 17.73
N ASP A 122 -20.00 10.76 18.63
CA ASP A 122 -21.32 10.19 18.31
C ASP A 122 -22.02 10.94 17.18
N LYS A 123 -21.92 12.28 17.17
CA LYS A 123 -22.58 13.12 16.15
C LYS A 123 -21.88 13.05 14.80
N ARG A 124 -20.59 12.74 14.77
CA ARG A 124 -19.82 12.49 13.54
C ARG A 124 -20.07 11.07 13.03
N LEU A 125 -20.10 10.10 13.93
CA LEU A 125 -20.27 8.68 13.61
C LEU A 125 -21.71 8.34 13.20
N ALA A 126 -22.69 9.15 13.63
CA ALA A 126 -24.11 8.94 13.29
C ALA A 126 -24.39 8.79 11.79
N ALA A 127 -23.62 9.46 10.92
CA ALA A 127 -23.78 9.36 9.46
C ALA A 127 -23.08 8.13 8.84
N VAL A 128 -22.09 7.55 9.54
CA VAL A 128 -21.49 6.25 9.19
C VAL A 128 -22.41 5.09 9.61
N GLY A 129 -23.63 5.44 10.05
CA GLY A 129 -24.77 4.58 10.33
C GLY A 129 -24.66 3.16 9.78
N GLU A 130 -24.77 2.24 10.73
CA GLU A 130 -25.00 0.82 10.55
C GLU A 130 -23.73 0.02 10.24
N THR A 131 -23.07 -0.43 11.32
CA THR A 131 -22.33 -1.69 11.27
C THR A 131 -23.28 -2.73 10.69
N HIS A 132 -23.12 -3.06 9.41
CA HIS A 132 -23.87 -4.13 8.79
C HIS A 132 -23.79 -5.34 9.71
N SER A 133 -24.93 -5.89 10.13
CA SER A 133 -24.93 -7.17 10.80
C SER A 133 -24.34 -8.16 9.79
N THR A 134 -23.09 -8.57 10.00
CA THR A 134 -22.46 -9.58 9.18
C THR A 134 -23.03 -10.93 9.61
N GLU A 135 -24.26 -11.20 9.20
CA GLU A 135 -24.88 -12.51 9.33
C GLU A 135 -24.23 -13.43 8.30
N MET A 136 -23.38 -14.35 8.78
CA MET A 136 -22.69 -15.31 7.93
C MET A 136 -23.67 -16.40 7.50
N SER A 137 -23.68 -16.76 6.21
CA SER A 137 -24.58 -17.82 5.71
C SER A 137 -24.11 -19.22 6.14
N ASP A 138 -25.05 -20.07 6.56
CA ASP A 138 -24.79 -21.47 6.97
C ASP A 138 -24.14 -22.32 5.86
N LYS A 139 -24.31 -21.93 4.59
CA LYS A 139 -23.69 -22.61 3.43
C LYS A 139 -22.17 -22.64 3.50
N PHE A 140 -21.55 -21.70 4.20
CA PHE A 140 -20.10 -21.71 4.42
C PHE A 140 -19.67 -22.84 5.36
N GLY A 141 -20.54 -23.23 6.30
CA GLY A 141 -20.34 -24.42 7.14
C GLY A 141 -20.40 -25.69 6.30
N ASP A 142 -21.49 -25.88 5.55
CA ASP A 142 -21.70 -27.03 4.66
C ASP A 142 -20.54 -27.21 3.67
N LEU A 143 -20.07 -26.10 3.07
CA LEU A 143 -18.93 -26.12 2.16
C LEU A 143 -17.63 -26.53 2.87
N SER A 144 -17.40 -26.03 4.07
CA SER A 144 -16.19 -26.36 4.83
C SER A 144 -16.15 -27.84 5.21
N ASP A 145 -17.29 -28.43 5.56
CA ASP A 145 -17.38 -29.83 5.93
C ASP A 145 -17.31 -30.75 4.70
N ALA A 146 -17.97 -30.39 3.60
CA ALA A 146 -17.82 -31.09 2.33
C ALA A 146 -16.36 -31.14 1.84
N LEU A 147 -15.61 -30.04 1.99
CA LEU A 147 -14.19 -30.00 1.64
C LEU A 147 -13.31 -30.85 2.57
N LYS A 148 -13.60 -30.88 3.88
CA LYS A 148 -12.90 -31.76 4.83
C LYS A 148 -13.13 -33.22 4.47
N ASP A 149 -14.38 -33.61 4.23
CA ASP A 149 -14.76 -34.98 3.89
C ASP A 149 -14.12 -35.44 2.57
N ALA A 150 -14.17 -34.59 1.54
CA ALA A 150 -13.51 -34.86 0.27
C ALA A 150 -11.99 -35.05 0.45
N SER A 151 -11.36 -34.23 1.28
CA SER A 151 -9.92 -34.33 1.56
C SER A 151 -9.56 -35.63 2.30
N GLU A 152 -10.39 -36.07 3.23
CA GLU A 152 -10.18 -37.33 3.94
C GLU A 152 -10.35 -38.53 3.02
N GLN A 153 -11.37 -38.52 2.17
CA GLN A 153 -11.62 -39.57 1.19
C GLN A 153 -10.43 -39.69 0.22
N ALA A 154 -9.95 -38.57 -0.32
CA ALA A 154 -8.77 -38.55 -1.19
C ALA A 154 -7.51 -39.11 -0.49
N LYS A 155 -7.29 -38.74 0.78
CA LYS A 155 -6.17 -39.28 1.58
C LYS A 155 -6.30 -40.79 1.83
N LYS A 156 -7.52 -41.27 2.12
CA LYS A 156 -7.80 -42.70 2.33
C LYS A 156 -7.53 -43.49 1.05
N GLU A 157 -7.99 -42.99 -0.10
CA GLU A 157 -7.75 -43.61 -1.41
C GLU A 157 -6.24 -43.65 -1.74
N LEU A 158 -5.52 -42.54 -1.59
CA LEU A 158 -4.08 -42.49 -1.83
C LEU A 158 -3.31 -43.48 -0.96
N LYS A 159 -3.67 -43.59 0.33
CA LYS A 159 -3.06 -44.57 1.25
C LYS A 159 -3.33 -46.00 0.79
N LEU A 160 -4.56 -46.32 0.37
CA LEU A 160 -4.91 -47.65 -0.14
C LEU A 160 -4.15 -47.95 -1.43
N ARG A 161 -4.10 -47.01 -2.37
CA ARG A 161 -3.37 -47.15 -3.63
C ARG A 161 -1.87 -47.35 -3.40
N ALA A 162 -1.28 -46.61 -2.47
CA ALA A 162 0.12 -46.79 -2.08
C ALA A 162 0.37 -48.18 -1.47
N LYS A 163 -0.53 -48.66 -0.59
CA LYS A 163 -0.43 -50.02 -0.03
C LYS A 163 -0.49 -51.11 -1.11
N LEU A 164 -1.46 -51.02 -2.02
CA LEU A 164 -1.59 -51.99 -3.13
C LEU A 164 -0.38 -51.96 -4.05
N LYS A 165 0.12 -50.75 -4.39
CA LYS A 165 1.34 -50.60 -5.20
C LYS A 165 2.54 -51.27 -4.53
N ASN A 166 2.73 -51.04 -3.22
CA ASN A 166 3.82 -51.65 -2.46
C ASN A 166 3.70 -53.18 -2.42
N GLN A 167 2.49 -53.73 -2.24
CA GLN A 167 2.27 -55.18 -2.28
C GLN A 167 2.59 -55.78 -3.65
N LEU A 168 2.18 -55.11 -4.73
CA LEU A 168 2.46 -55.55 -6.10
C LEU A 168 3.96 -55.49 -6.41
N GLU A 169 4.64 -54.42 -5.96
CA GLU A 169 6.09 -54.30 -6.07
C GLU A 169 6.83 -55.39 -5.29
N GLN A 170 6.40 -55.69 -4.06
CA GLN A 170 6.94 -56.81 -3.27
C GLN A 170 6.75 -58.15 -3.98
N GLN A 171 5.56 -58.43 -4.53
CA GLN A 171 5.30 -59.63 -5.32
C GLN A 171 6.23 -59.70 -6.53
N LYS A 172 6.38 -58.60 -7.29
CA LYS A 172 7.31 -58.54 -8.43
C LYS A 172 8.76 -58.78 -8.02
N VAL A 173 9.20 -58.23 -6.88
CA VAL A 173 10.55 -58.46 -6.36
C VAL A 173 10.74 -59.93 -5.98
N LEU A 174 9.75 -60.56 -5.33
CA LEU A 174 9.79 -61.99 -4.98
C LEU A 174 9.83 -62.87 -6.24
N GLU A 175 8.95 -62.63 -7.22
CA GLU A 175 8.97 -63.34 -8.50
C GLU A 175 10.31 -63.17 -9.22
N ASN A 176 10.89 -61.97 -9.21
CA ASN A 176 12.21 -61.73 -9.80
C ASN A 176 13.31 -62.49 -9.05
N GLN A 177 13.26 -62.56 -7.72
CA GLN A 177 14.20 -63.36 -6.93
C GLN A 177 14.06 -64.85 -7.22
N GLU A 178 12.85 -65.38 -7.36
CA GLU A 178 12.60 -66.79 -7.72
C GLU A 178 13.08 -67.09 -9.13
N LYS A 179 12.79 -66.22 -10.11
CA LYS A 179 13.30 -66.33 -11.49
C LYS A 179 14.83 -66.37 -11.50
N LEU A 180 15.49 -65.46 -10.78
CA LEU A 180 16.95 -65.44 -10.65
C LEU A 180 17.48 -66.71 -9.96
N ARG A 181 16.77 -67.24 -8.95
CA ARG A 181 17.13 -68.47 -8.26
C ARG A 181 17.02 -69.70 -9.17
N ALA A 182 15.96 -69.80 -9.97
CA ALA A 182 15.77 -70.87 -10.94
C ALA A 182 16.89 -70.84 -12.01
N VAL A 183 17.17 -69.67 -12.60
CA VAL A 183 18.28 -69.49 -13.56
C VAL A 183 19.62 -69.85 -12.93
N ALA A 184 19.86 -69.47 -11.67
CA ALA A 184 21.09 -69.84 -10.96
C ALA A 184 21.19 -71.35 -10.67
N GLN A 185 20.08 -72.02 -10.36
CA GLN A 185 20.03 -73.48 -10.19
C GLN A 185 20.28 -74.21 -11.51
N GLU A 186 19.68 -73.74 -12.60
CA GLU A 186 19.90 -74.26 -13.95
C GLU A 186 21.36 -74.05 -14.40
N ALA A 187 21.94 -72.86 -14.19
CA ALA A 187 23.35 -72.59 -14.46
C ALA A 187 24.29 -73.49 -13.62
N ARG A 188 23.92 -73.82 -12.37
CA ARG A 188 24.65 -74.78 -11.54
C ARG A 188 24.46 -76.22 -12.02
N ALA A 189 23.27 -76.60 -12.47
CA ALA A 189 22.98 -77.95 -12.97
C ALA A 189 23.69 -78.21 -14.31
N SER A 190 23.64 -77.27 -15.25
CA SER A 190 24.39 -77.33 -16.52
C SER A 190 25.90 -77.32 -16.30
N LYS A 191 26.41 -76.52 -15.35
CA LYS A 191 27.81 -76.62 -14.93
C LYS A 191 28.12 -77.97 -14.28
N ARG A 192 27.20 -78.59 -13.53
CA ARG A 192 27.43 -79.92 -12.95
C ARG A 192 27.43 -81.00 -14.03
N SER A 193 26.55 -80.94 -15.03
CA SER A 193 26.51 -81.92 -16.11
C SER A 193 27.74 -81.80 -17.03
N LYS A 194 28.22 -80.58 -17.30
CA LYS A 194 29.46 -80.34 -18.06
C LYS A 194 30.73 -80.86 -17.38
N TRP A 195 30.67 -81.15 -16.07
CA TRP A 195 31.77 -81.74 -15.29
C TRP A 195 31.52 -83.21 -14.94
N ALA A 196 30.42 -83.80 -15.44
CA ALA A 196 30.06 -85.20 -15.21
C ALA A 196 30.37 -86.10 -16.43
N ASP A 197 30.86 -85.51 -17.53
CA ASP A 197 31.20 -86.20 -18.78
C ASP A 197 32.73 -86.39 -18.97
N ASP A 198 33.53 -86.10 -17.93
CA ASP A 198 34.97 -86.35 -17.91
C ASP A 198 35.28 -87.68 -17.17
N GLU A 199 35.96 -88.58 -17.89
CA GLU A 199 36.57 -89.87 -17.52
C GLU A 199 36.98 -90.08 -16.03
N PRO A 200 36.78 -91.27 -15.45
CA PRO A 200 36.93 -91.55 -14.01
C PRO A 200 38.34 -91.40 -13.41
N GLU A 201 39.42 -91.25 -14.19
CA GLU A 201 40.79 -91.16 -13.64
C GLU A 201 41.22 -89.75 -13.16
N GLU A 202 40.63 -88.67 -13.68
CA GLU A 202 40.98 -87.28 -13.30
C GLU A 202 40.23 -86.79 -12.04
N VAL A 203 39.12 -87.42 -11.67
CA VAL A 203 38.22 -87.00 -10.58
C VAL A 203 38.88 -87.09 -9.20
N SER A 204 39.78 -88.07 -8.99
CA SER A 204 40.50 -88.28 -7.73
C SER A 204 41.48 -87.13 -7.43
N LYS A 205 42.17 -86.62 -8.45
CA LYS A 205 43.11 -85.48 -8.31
C LYS A 205 42.36 -84.15 -8.13
N ILE A 206 41.23 -83.98 -8.81
CA ILE A 206 40.39 -82.78 -8.69
C ILE A 206 39.67 -82.72 -7.33
N ALA A 207 39.22 -83.87 -6.79
CA ALA A 207 38.63 -83.94 -5.45
C ALA A 207 39.61 -83.48 -4.36
N SER A 208 40.86 -83.96 -4.42
CA SER A 208 41.95 -83.56 -3.53
C SER A 208 42.29 -82.06 -3.65
N ARG A 209 42.36 -81.52 -4.89
CA ARG A 209 42.59 -80.08 -5.12
C ARG A 209 41.43 -79.21 -4.61
N ARG A 210 40.20 -79.72 -4.69
CA ARG A 210 38.97 -79.07 -4.20
C ARG A 210 38.86 -79.13 -2.68
N GLU A 211 39.32 -80.21 -2.04
CA GLU A 211 39.49 -80.36 -0.60
C GLU A 211 40.49 -79.32 -0.07
N GLN A 212 41.66 -79.21 -0.70
CA GLN A 212 42.67 -78.21 -0.37
C GLN A 212 42.15 -76.78 -0.54
N ALA A 213 41.44 -76.48 -1.63
CA ALA A 213 40.83 -75.17 -1.84
C ALA A 213 39.72 -74.85 -0.82
N ARG A 214 38.94 -75.85 -0.36
CA ARG A 214 37.96 -75.65 0.72
C ARG A 214 38.64 -75.42 2.07
N ALA A 215 39.74 -76.11 2.35
CA ALA A 215 40.54 -75.92 3.56
C ALA A 215 41.21 -74.54 3.55
N GLU A 216 41.75 -74.09 2.41
CA GLU A 216 42.33 -72.77 2.23
C GLU A 216 41.28 -71.66 2.36
N ARG A 217 40.08 -71.84 1.79
CA ARG A 217 38.98 -70.88 1.92
C ARG A 217 38.45 -70.81 3.35
N ARG A 218 38.41 -71.94 4.08
CA ARG A 218 38.12 -71.96 5.52
C ARG A 218 39.18 -71.20 6.32
N ARG A 219 40.47 -71.43 6.04
CA ARG A 219 41.56 -70.67 6.67
C ARG A 219 41.49 -69.17 6.36
N ARG A 220 41.19 -68.78 5.11
CA ARG A 220 41.02 -67.36 4.73
C ARG A 220 39.81 -66.74 5.40
N ALA A 221 38.66 -67.41 5.42
CA ALA A 221 37.45 -66.91 6.09
C ALA A 221 37.65 -66.81 7.61
N GLU A 222 38.40 -67.75 8.22
CA GLU A 222 38.77 -67.70 9.63
C GLU A 222 39.73 -66.53 9.92
N LEU A 223 40.74 -66.32 9.07
CA LEU A 223 41.63 -65.17 9.13
C LEU A 223 40.89 -63.85 8.91
N GLU A 224 39.92 -63.81 8.00
CA GLU A 224 39.11 -62.64 7.69
C GLU A 224 38.10 -62.32 8.80
N LEU A 225 37.51 -63.33 9.43
CA LEU A 225 36.69 -63.17 10.63
C LEU A 225 37.55 -62.70 11.82
N ARG A 226 38.77 -63.24 11.95
CA ARG A 226 39.72 -62.80 12.97
C ARG A 226 40.16 -61.37 12.69
N ARG A 227 40.43 -61.01 11.43
CA ARG A 227 40.78 -59.66 10.98
C ARG A 227 39.62 -58.71 11.16
N SER A 228 38.38 -59.09 10.82
CA SER A 228 37.19 -58.25 10.97
C SER A 228 36.90 -57.93 12.44
N LYS A 229 37.18 -58.87 13.34
CA LYS A 229 37.14 -58.72 14.81
C LYS A 229 38.29 -57.89 15.41
N MET A 230 39.38 -57.62 14.69
CA MET A 230 40.44 -56.69 15.13
C MET A 230 39.96 -55.24 14.99
N GLY A 231 40.36 -54.38 15.93
CA GLY A 231 40.14 -52.93 15.88
C GLY A 231 40.80 -52.27 14.65
N THR A 232 40.33 -51.07 14.28
CA THR A 232 40.82 -50.31 13.12
C THR A 232 42.33 -50.02 13.22
N GLU A 233 42.83 -49.68 14.41
CA GLU A 233 44.25 -49.39 14.65
C GLU A 233 45.16 -50.62 14.42
N THR A 234 44.70 -51.80 14.84
CA THR A 234 45.45 -53.05 14.66
C THR A 234 45.37 -53.56 13.22
N LYS A 235 44.25 -53.35 12.52
CA LYS A 235 44.14 -53.61 11.06
C LYS A 235 45.12 -52.77 10.25
N VAL A 236 45.22 -51.47 10.55
CA VAL A 236 46.13 -50.54 9.86
C VAL A 236 47.58 -50.93 10.12
N LYS A 237 47.94 -51.32 11.36
CA LYS A 237 49.29 -51.78 11.70
C LYS A 237 49.71 -53.06 10.97
N VAL A 238 48.80 -54.03 10.85
CA VAL A 238 49.08 -55.30 10.13
C VAL A 238 49.19 -55.07 8.62
N LEU A 239 48.32 -54.23 8.04
CA LEU A 239 48.41 -53.82 6.62
C LEU A 239 49.71 -53.05 6.33
N ALA A 240 50.11 -52.15 7.24
CA ALA A 240 51.35 -51.40 7.12
C ALA A 240 52.59 -52.31 7.21
N SER A 241 52.53 -53.39 7.98
CA SER A 241 53.62 -54.35 8.13
C SER A 241 53.75 -55.31 6.94
N GLU A 242 52.69 -55.51 6.14
CA GLU A 242 52.69 -56.38 4.95
C GLU A 242 53.33 -55.72 3.71
N ASP A 243 53.23 -54.39 3.56
CA ASP A 243 53.62 -53.68 2.32
C ASP A 243 55.06 -53.10 2.32
N GLY A 244 55.81 -53.25 3.41
CA GLY A 244 57.26 -52.97 3.46
C GLY A 244 57.70 -51.55 3.06
N ARG A 245 56.78 -50.58 3.00
CA ARG A 245 57.06 -49.17 2.68
C ARG A 245 56.22 -48.28 3.59
N GLU A 246 56.88 -47.42 4.35
CA GLU A 246 56.23 -46.66 5.40
C GLU A 246 55.25 -45.63 4.84
N ILE A 247 54.05 -45.60 5.41
CA ILE A 247 52.96 -44.67 5.05
C ILE A 247 53.38 -43.20 5.27
N SER A 248 54.37 -42.97 6.14
CA SER A 248 55.01 -41.68 6.40
C SER A 248 55.68 -41.08 5.16
N GLU A 249 56.38 -41.88 4.34
CA GLU A 249 57.04 -41.39 3.12
C GLU A 249 56.04 -41.03 2.01
N ARG A 250 54.91 -41.74 1.97
CA ARG A 250 53.82 -41.44 1.03
C ARG A 250 53.06 -40.17 1.39
N VAL A 251 52.93 -39.87 2.68
CA VAL A 251 52.34 -38.62 3.17
C VAL A 251 53.34 -37.47 3.03
N ALA A 252 54.63 -37.70 3.26
CA ALA A 252 55.69 -36.71 3.09
C ALA A 252 55.92 -36.31 1.61
N LEU A 253 55.65 -37.20 0.65
CA LEU A 253 55.74 -36.90 -0.79
C LEU A 253 54.46 -36.31 -1.41
N GLY A 254 53.32 -36.26 -0.70
CA GLY A 254 52.13 -35.52 -1.14
C GLY A 254 51.53 -35.91 -2.51
N VAL A 255 51.84 -37.10 -3.05
CA VAL A 255 51.42 -37.54 -4.39
C VAL A 255 50.00 -38.15 -4.40
N ALA A 256 49.50 -38.67 -3.28
CA ALA A 256 48.23 -39.41 -3.27
C ALA A 256 46.96 -38.52 -3.30
N SER A 257 47.04 -37.21 -3.01
CA SER A 257 45.86 -36.30 -3.04
C SER A 257 45.75 -35.47 -4.33
N ARG A 258 46.87 -35.24 -5.04
CA ARG A 258 46.90 -34.27 -6.15
C ARG A 258 46.15 -34.71 -7.42
N GLN A 259 45.97 -36.01 -7.66
CA GLN A 259 45.28 -36.48 -8.89
C GLN A 259 43.76 -36.24 -8.87
N GLN A 260 43.14 -36.14 -7.69
CA GLN A 260 41.73 -35.75 -7.55
C GLN A 260 41.56 -34.23 -7.60
N GLU A 261 42.55 -33.48 -7.11
CA GLU A 261 42.54 -32.01 -7.11
C GLU A 261 42.84 -31.41 -8.49
N ALA A 262 43.67 -32.05 -9.31
CA ALA A 262 44.06 -31.56 -10.65
C ALA A 262 42.95 -31.69 -11.71
N ASN A 263 41.96 -32.56 -11.50
CA ASN A 263 40.84 -32.79 -12.43
C ASN A 263 39.51 -32.19 -11.95
N ASN A 264 39.50 -31.43 -10.86
CA ASN A 264 38.29 -30.79 -10.36
C ASN A 264 38.17 -29.35 -10.90
N PRO A 265 37.22 -29.05 -11.81
CA PRO A 265 37.06 -27.70 -12.37
C PRO A 265 36.70 -26.63 -11.32
N GLN A 266 36.35 -27.04 -10.09
CA GLN A 266 35.99 -26.16 -8.99
C GLN A 266 37.17 -25.45 -8.33
N ASN A 267 38.42 -25.93 -8.49
CA ASN A 267 39.62 -25.34 -7.88
C ASN A 267 40.32 -24.27 -8.73
N LEU A 268 39.81 -23.98 -9.94
CA LEU A 268 40.38 -22.96 -10.82
C LEU A 268 39.96 -21.53 -10.47
N TYR A 269 38.91 -21.36 -9.65
CA TYR A 269 38.36 -20.05 -9.30
C TYR A 269 38.42 -19.81 -7.79
N ASP A 270 38.72 -18.58 -7.40
CA ASP A 270 38.69 -18.16 -5.99
C ASP A 270 37.26 -18.32 -5.42
N ALA A 271 37.14 -18.95 -4.25
CA ALA A 271 35.87 -19.13 -3.54
C ALA A 271 35.11 -17.81 -3.31
N ARG A 272 35.83 -16.68 -3.21
CA ARG A 272 35.22 -15.34 -3.07
C ARG A 272 34.36 -14.96 -4.27
N LEU A 273 34.68 -15.43 -5.47
CA LEU A 273 33.89 -15.16 -6.68
C LEU A 273 32.50 -15.79 -6.60
N TYR A 274 32.40 -17.00 -6.03
CA TYR A 274 31.12 -17.66 -5.80
C TYR A 274 30.34 -17.04 -4.64
N LEU A 275 31.04 -16.62 -3.58
CA LEU A 275 30.42 -15.94 -2.44
C LEU A 275 29.91 -14.53 -2.77
N LYS A 276 30.50 -13.86 -3.78
CA LYS A 276 30.12 -12.50 -4.19
C LYS A 276 28.75 -12.42 -4.88
N GLY A 277 28.02 -13.54 -5.02
CA GLY A 277 26.65 -13.51 -5.54
C GLY A 277 26.57 -12.95 -6.95
N ALA A 278 27.29 -13.55 -7.90
CA ALA A 278 27.48 -13.06 -9.28
C ALA A 278 26.20 -12.80 -10.11
N ALA A 279 25.00 -13.09 -9.57
CA ALA A 279 23.72 -12.86 -10.21
C ALA A 279 22.64 -12.26 -9.28
N SER A 280 23.02 -11.68 -8.13
CA SER A 280 22.05 -11.03 -7.22
C SER A 280 21.31 -9.88 -7.90
N ASN A 281 21.97 -9.18 -8.83
CA ASN A 281 21.45 -7.98 -9.48
C ASN A 281 20.49 -8.28 -10.65
N VAL A 282 20.35 -9.55 -11.04
CA VAL A 282 19.48 -9.97 -12.17
C VAL A 282 18.01 -10.00 -11.75
N ARG A 283 17.72 -9.92 -10.44
CA ARG A 283 16.36 -9.98 -9.89
C ARG A 283 15.77 -8.60 -9.54
N HIS A 284 16.32 -7.53 -10.10
CA HIS A 284 15.77 -6.18 -9.92
C HIS A 284 14.51 -5.96 -10.76
N SER A 285 13.67 -5.02 -10.32
CA SER A 285 12.49 -4.56 -11.07
C SER A 285 12.93 -3.94 -12.40
N ASP A 286 12.13 -4.09 -13.45
CA ASP A 286 12.43 -3.58 -14.80
C ASP A 286 12.68 -2.05 -14.83
N ASP A 287 12.15 -1.32 -13.85
CA ASP A 287 12.30 0.14 -13.72
C ASP A 287 13.52 0.58 -12.86
N GLN A 288 14.31 -0.37 -12.32
CA GLN A 288 15.45 -0.07 -11.47
C GLN A 288 16.71 0.22 -12.32
N LEU A 289 17.10 1.49 -12.44
CA LEU A 289 18.26 1.91 -13.25
C LEU A 289 19.62 1.70 -12.56
N TYR A 290 19.65 1.65 -11.23
CA TYR A 290 20.88 1.54 -10.43
C TYR A 290 20.86 0.35 -9.47
N ASP A 291 21.96 -0.39 -9.47
CA ASP A 291 22.18 -1.60 -8.64
C ASP A 291 22.53 -1.29 -7.19
N ARG A 292 23.02 -0.09 -6.88
CA ARG A 292 23.46 0.32 -5.54
C ARG A 292 22.71 1.56 -5.05
N PRO A 293 22.35 1.64 -3.76
CA PRO A 293 21.76 2.85 -3.20
C PRO A 293 22.75 4.02 -3.25
N LEU A 294 22.24 5.24 -3.38
CA LEU A 294 23.04 6.47 -3.48
C LEU A 294 23.89 6.73 -2.22
N PHE A 295 23.44 6.24 -1.06
CA PHE A 295 24.13 6.40 0.21
C PHE A 295 24.44 5.02 0.82
N GLU A 296 25.72 4.76 1.10
CA GLU A 296 26.18 3.55 1.82
C GLU A 296 25.62 3.48 3.25
N ALA A 297 25.17 4.62 3.79
CA ALA A 297 24.51 4.69 5.08
C ALA A 297 23.30 3.77 5.15
N GLN A 298 22.53 3.59 4.07
CA GLN A 298 21.32 2.77 4.11
C GLN A 298 21.60 1.29 4.40
N ASP A 299 22.69 0.75 3.84
CA ASP A 299 23.14 -0.62 4.11
C ASP A 299 23.78 -0.74 5.49
N ALA A 300 24.46 0.32 5.95
CA ALA A 300 25.10 0.38 7.26
C ALA A 300 24.13 0.69 8.42
N ILE A 301 22.90 1.18 8.17
CA ILE A 301 21.90 1.56 9.20
C ILE A 301 21.68 0.46 10.23
N ASN A 302 21.77 -0.80 9.83
CA ASN A 302 21.58 -1.94 10.72
C ASN A 302 22.75 -2.17 11.71
N ASP A 303 23.92 -1.53 11.50
CA ASP A 303 25.14 -1.72 12.29
C ASP A 303 25.90 -0.43 12.64
N ILE A 304 25.32 0.78 12.42
CA ILE A 304 25.99 2.08 12.67
C ILE A 304 26.54 2.18 14.10
N TYR A 305 25.81 1.64 15.08
CA TYR A 305 26.33 1.57 16.45
C TYR A 305 25.81 0.33 17.16
N ARG A 306 26.65 -0.72 17.19
CA ARG A 306 26.47 -1.86 18.09
C ARG A 306 27.64 -1.89 19.06
N ALA A 307 27.37 -1.58 20.33
CA ALA A 307 28.37 -1.68 21.37
C ALA A 307 28.83 -3.15 21.49
N ARG A 308 30.05 -3.46 21.04
CA ARG A 308 30.68 -4.76 21.26
C ARG A 308 31.17 -4.82 22.70
N SER A 309 30.39 -5.44 23.57
CA SER A 309 30.73 -5.64 24.99
C SER A 309 31.86 -6.67 25.23
N GLY A 310 32.72 -6.93 24.24
CA GLY A 310 33.78 -7.95 24.30
C GLY A 310 35.16 -7.43 23.90
N ALA A 311 35.30 -6.12 23.63
CA ALA A 311 36.59 -5.48 23.51
C ALA A 311 36.77 -4.57 24.73
N GLU A 312 37.23 -5.15 25.84
CA GLU A 312 37.51 -4.41 27.08
C GLU A 312 38.65 -3.40 26.83
N PHE A 313 38.28 -2.16 26.52
CA PHE A 313 39.15 -1.01 26.66
C PHE A 313 38.96 -0.47 28.08
N GLN A 314 39.94 -0.73 28.94
CA GLN A 314 39.93 -0.37 30.36
C GLN A 314 40.30 1.11 30.50
N GLY A 315 39.30 1.97 30.54
CA GLY A 315 39.43 3.40 30.80
C GLY A 315 38.25 3.88 31.62
N ASP A 316 38.53 4.29 32.85
CA ASP A 316 37.57 4.74 33.86
C ASP A 316 36.70 5.89 33.34
N LEU A 317 35.39 5.65 33.18
CA LEU A 317 34.36 6.68 33.07
C LEU A 317 33.00 6.07 33.42
N ASP A 318 32.51 6.39 34.62
CA ASP A 318 31.18 6.05 35.10
C ASP A 318 30.11 6.59 34.16
N ARG A 319 29.44 5.71 33.41
CA ARG A 319 28.20 6.04 32.69
C ARG A 319 27.15 4.96 32.94
N PRO A 320 25.95 5.30 33.43
CA PRO A 320 24.94 4.31 33.75
C PRO A 320 24.45 3.60 32.48
N ALA A 321 24.46 2.26 32.54
CA ALA A 321 23.97 1.38 31.50
C ALA A 321 22.45 1.50 31.35
N LEU A 322 21.99 1.98 30.18
CA LEU A 322 20.58 1.95 29.80
C LEU A 322 20.17 0.53 29.39
N GLY A 323 19.04 0.09 29.94
CA GLY A 323 18.55 -1.28 29.91
C GLY A 323 18.35 -1.87 28.52
N HIS A 324 18.67 -3.16 28.42
CA HIS A 324 18.34 -4.04 27.32
C HIS A 324 16.81 -4.21 27.20
N GLN A 325 16.18 -3.62 26.20
CA GLN A 325 14.90 -4.11 25.69
C GLN A 325 15.14 -4.88 24.38
N LYS A 326 14.63 -6.12 24.34
CA LYS A 326 14.71 -7.00 23.18
C LYS A 326 13.91 -6.39 22.02
N GLY A 327 14.59 -6.29 20.88
CA GLY A 327 14.18 -5.67 19.62
C GLY A 327 12.72 -5.86 19.19
N GLN A 328 12.07 -4.72 18.96
CA GLN A 328 11.14 -4.53 17.85
C GLN A 328 11.89 -3.79 16.73
N SER A 329 11.75 -4.27 15.49
CA SER A 329 12.29 -3.63 14.30
C SER A 329 11.55 -2.32 14.02
N THR A 330 12.24 -1.18 14.07
CA THR A 330 11.68 0.14 13.71
C THR A 330 11.80 0.36 12.20
N THR A 331 10.90 -0.24 11.43
CA THR A 331 10.70 0.13 10.03
C THR A 331 9.43 0.97 9.93
N GLY A 332 9.53 2.24 10.35
CA GLY A 332 8.47 3.23 10.24
C GLY A 332 9.05 4.64 10.39
N PRO A 333 8.42 5.67 9.82
CA PRO A 333 8.87 7.05 10.00
C PRO A 333 8.83 7.43 11.49
N ILE A 334 9.86 8.16 11.95
CA ILE A 334 10.03 8.58 13.34
C ILE A 334 8.92 9.59 13.69
N GLU A 335 7.97 9.18 14.53
CA GLU A 335 6.96 10.07 15.12
C GLU A 335 7.52 10.70 16.41
N PHE A 336 7.39 12.02 16.55
CA PHE A 336 7.77 12.74 17.76
C PHE A 336 6.59 12.78 18.72
N GLU A 337 6.68 12.06 19.83
CA GLU A 337 5.75 12.20 20.94
C GLU A 337 6.14 13.44 21.76
N ARG A 338 5.19 14.36 21.96
CA ARG A 338 5.39 15.53 22.84
C ARG A 338 5.21 15.06 24.28
N ASP A 339 6.29 15.06 25.05
CA ASP A 339 6.23 14.84 26.50
C ASP A 339 5.31 15.88 27.17
N VAL A 340 4.18 15.42 27.72
CA VAL A 340 3.30 16.21 28.57
C VAL A 340 3.46 15.72 30.01
N SER A 341 4.58 16.07 30.63
CA SER A 341 4.73 16.00 32.08
C SER A 341 5.39 17.28 32.59
N GLY A 342 4.55 18.26 32.88
CA GLY A 342 4.95 19.54 33.47
C GLY A 342 3.72 20.33 33.87
N GLN A 343 3.10 19.95 35.00
CA GLN A 343 2.16 20.83 35.69
C GLN A 343 2.98 22.01 36.25
N HIS A 344 2.90 23.16 35.58
CA HIS A 344 3.30 24.45 36.14
C HIS A 344 2.03 25.19 36.57
N THR A 345 1.87 25.35 37.87
CA THR A 345 0.94 26.31 38.49
C THR A 345 1.51 27.71 38.30
N GLU A 346 0.88 28.52 37.45
CA GLU A 346 1.16 29.95 37.33
C GLU A 346 0.40 30.68 38.44
N ASP A 347 1.10 31.02 39.52
CA ASP A 347 0.60 31.96 40.53
C ASP A 347 0.91 33.40 40.09
N GLU A 348 -0.15 34.19 40.04
CA GLU A 348 -0.21 35.60 39.66
C GLU A 348 0.66 36.49 40.55
N HIS A 349 1.74 37.07 40.01
CA HIS A 349 2.44 38.19 40.64
C HIS A 349 1.68 39.51 40.42
N GLY A 350 0.59 39.70 41.17
CA GLY A 350 -0.13 40.96 41.30
C GLY A 350 0.52 41.91 42.32
N LEU A 351 1.11 43.00 41.84
CA LEU A 351 1.59 44.11 42.68
C LEU A 351 0.43 44.74 43.49
N LYS A 352 0.41 44.53 44.81
CA LYS A 352 -0.46 45.28 45.74
C LYS A 352 0.09 46.70 45.94
N LYS A 353 -0.50 47.68 45.25
CA LYS A 353 -0.42 49.10 45.63
C LYS A 353 -1.28 49.34 46.88
N ARG A 354 -0.65 49.75 47.98
CA ARG A 354 -1.30 50.35 49.15
C ARG A 354 -1.57 51.85 48.88
N ARG A 355 -2.81 52.29 49.08
CA ARG A 355 -3.20 53.65 49.53
C ARG A 355 -4.61 53.52 50.15
N VAL A 356 -4.80 53.78 51.45
CA VAL A 356 -5.26 55.05 52.07
C VAL A 356 -6.64 55.40 51.47
N GLU A 357 -7.75 55.38 52.20
CA GLU A 357 -8.06 55.83 53.58
C GLU A 357 -8.80 54.79 54.43
#